data_AF-A0A2R6IKJ4-F1
#
_entry.id   AF-A0A2R6IKJ4-F1
#
_cell.length_a   1.000
_cell.length_b   1.000
_cell.length_c   1.000
_cell.angle_alpha   90.00
_cell.angle_beta   90.00
_cell.angle_gamma   90.00
#
_symmetry.space_group_name_H-M   'P 1'
#
loop_
_entity.id
_entity.type
_entity.pdbx_description
1 polymer ?
#
loop_
_entity_poly.entity_id
_entity_poly.type
_entity_poly.pdbx_seq_one_letter_code
_entity_poly.pdbx_strand_id
1 'polypeptide(L)'
;MTDEPPRSDRSPLSRRRALGAVGVGAVAAVAGCLGGGGGIESESLPENGDPSLLSDVERFPSEGTDHVQRGTEVEYETRPPTSGPHYGGVVEAGFYEEPQPAGDLVHTLEHGAVIAYYDPGALTDEAEESLTAWADNNTGTWRSFVAVPYRYDDPETPYALTAWRHLLRLDGYDAEVVRAFCAEFLGRGPENPVR
;
A
#
# COMPACT_ATOMS: atom_id res chain seq x y z
N MET A 1 -58.07 32.90 -58.57
CA MET A 1 -57.98 34.36 -58.36
C MET A 1 -57.00 34.53 -57.21
N THR A 2 -55.78 34.98 -57.53
CA THR A 2 -54.75 35.60 -56.64
C THR A 2 -54.29 34.75 -55.42
N ASP A 3 -53.02 34.61 -55.03
CA ASP A 3 -51.77 35.27 -55.36
C ASP A 3 -50.61 34.45 -54.71
N GLU A 4 -49.38 34.89 -54.94
CA GLU A 4 -48.05 34.30 -54.79
C GLU A 4 -47.54 33.99 -53.34
N PRO A 5 -46.52 33.12 -53.13
CA PRO A 5 -45.88 32.81 -51.83
C PRO A 5 -44.69 33.80 -51.55
N PRO A 6 -43.64 33.54 -50.72
CA PRO A 6 -43.43 32.66 -49.55
C PRO A 6 -42.93 33.44 -48.29
N ARG A 7 -42.79 32.79 -47.13
CA ARG A 7 -41.81 33.20 -46.11
C ARG A 7 -41.01 32.00 -45.61
N SER A 8 -39.72 32.05 -45.91
CA SER A 8 -38.67 31.17 -45.43
C SER A 8 -38.52 31.30 -43.92
N ASP A 9 -38.49 30.19 -43.17
CA ASP A 9 -37.58 30.10 -42.03
C ASP A 9 -37.18 28.66 -41.71
N ARG A 10 -35.96 28.55 -41.22
CA ARG A 10 -34.99 27.47 -41.28
C ARG A 10 -35.34 26.31 -40.33
N SER A 11 -35.17 25.08 -40.80
CA SER A 11 -34.90 23.91 -39.94
C SER A 11 -33.39 23.67 -39.90
N PRO A 12 -32.81 22.74 -39.10
CA PRO A 12 -33.34 21.94 -37.98
C PRO A 12 -32.45 22.13 -36.71
N LEU A 13 -32.66 21.49 -35.57
CA LEU A 13 -31.94 20.26 -35.21
C LEU A 13 -32.37 19.79 -33.80
N SER A 14 -32.71 18.51 -33.72
CA SER A 14 -33.02 17.79 -32.49
C SER A 14 -31.79 17.76 -31.58
N ARG A 15 -31.94 18.16 -30.32
CA ARG A 15 -30.92 17.92 -29.29
C ARG A 15 -31.17 16.56 -28.65
N ARG A 16 -30.45 15.53 -29.11
CA ARG A 16 -30.24 14.30 -28.36
C ARG A 16 -29.12 14.56 -27.36
N ARG A 17 -29.41 14.48 -26.06
CA ARG A 17 -28.40 14.49 -24.99
C ARG A 17 -27.94 13.06 -24.76
N ALA A 18 -26.72 12.74 -25.18
CA ALA A 18 -25.97 11.60 -24.68
C ALA A 18 -25.17 12.07 -23.46
N LEU A 19 -25.44 11.50 -22.29
CA LEU A 19 -24.54 11.61 -21.13
C LEU A 19 -23.44 10.57 -21.32
N GLY A 20 -22.23 11.04 -21.66
CA GLY A 20 -21.00 10.30 -21.43
C GLY A 20 -20.44 10.72 -20.07
N ALA A 21 -20.37 9.79 -19.11
CA ALA A 21 -19.63 9.99 -17.88
C ALA A 21 -18.15 9.68 -18.17
N VAL A 22 -17.34 10.72 -18.30
CA VAL A 22 -15.87 10.61 -18.25
C VAL A 22 -15.51 10.59 -16.78
N GLY A 23 -15.03 9.43 -16.29
CA GLY A 23 -14.40 9.34 -14.97
C GLY A 23 -13.10 10.13 -15.01
N VAL A 24 -13.05 11.24 -14.27
CA VAL A 24 -11.83 11.99 -14.03
C VAL A 24 -11.10 11.29 -12.90
N GLY A 25 -10.09 10.50 -13.22
CA GLY A 25 -9.08 10.05 -12.27
C GLY A 25 -8.30 11.26 -11.79
N ALA A 26 -8.39 11.59 -10.51
CA ALA A 26 -7.59 12.62 -9.90
C ALA A 26 -6.26 12.02 -9.48
N VAL A 27 -5.23 12.17 -10.32
CA VAL A 27 -3.84 11.99 -9.89
C VAL A 27 -3.43 13.27 -9.19
N ALA A 28 -3.39 13.24 -7.86
CA ALA A 28 -2.86 14.33 -7.05
C ALA A 28 -1.35 14.13 -6.88
N ALA A 29 -0.56 14.61 -7.85
CA ALA A 29 0.88 14.74 -7.66
C ALA A 29 1.16 15.95 -6.76
N VAL A 30 1.44 15.72 -5.47
CA VAL A 30 1.96 16.76 -4.59
C VAL A 30 3.49 16.67 -4.62
N ALA A 31 4.10 17.57 -5.39
CA ALA A 31 5.55 17.79 -5.38
C ALA A 31 5.93 18.65 -4.17
N GLY A 32 6.66 18.06 -3.22
CA GLY A 32 7.22 18.74 -2.04
C GLY A 32 8.72 18.57 -1.93
N CYS A 33 9.51 19.35 -2.69
CA CYS A 33 10.95 19.47 -2.46
C CYS A 33 11.23 20.68 -1.56
N LEU A 34 11.64 20.46 -0.31
CA LEU A 34 12.37 21.45 0.48
C LEU A 34 13.49 20.76 1.29
N GLY A 35 14.73 21.16 0.98
CA GLY A 35 15.96 20.53 1.44
C GLY A 35 16.16 20.54 2.96
N GLY A 36 16.58 19.38 3.46
CA GLY A 36 16.97 19.14 4.84
C GLY A 36 17.33 17.67 5.11
N GLY A 37 18.13 17.01 4.27
CA GLY A 37 18.82 15.75 4.61
C GLY A 37 17.99 14.50 4.99
N GLY A 38 16.67 14.54 4.93
CA GLY A 38 15.80 13.37 5.07
C GLY A 38 14.48 13.63 4.35
N GLY A 39 14.01 12.65 3.58
CA GLY A 39 12.68 12.69 2.99
C GLY A 39 11.59 12.51 4.05
N ILE A 40 10.35 12.34 3.60
CA ILE A 40 9.17 12.19 4.47
C ILE A 40 9.25 10.97 5.41
N GLU A 41 10.16 10.05 5.13
CA GLU A 41 10.45 8.80 5.85
C GLU A 41 11.20 9.06 7.16
N SER A 42 11.89 10.20 7.27
CA SER A 42 12.61 10.65 8.47
C SER A 42 11.78 11.55 9.38
N GLU A 43 10.59 11.96 8.93
CA GLU A 43 9.71 12.80 9.71
C GLU A 43 9.02 12.02 10.83
N SER A 44 8.69 12.70 11.93
CA SER A 44 7.84 12.10 12.96
C SER A 44 6.46 11.75 12.39
N LEU A 45 6.08 10.48 12.49
CA LEU A 45 4.74 10.03 12.11
C LEU A 45 3.66 10.71 12.99
N PRO A 46 2.56 11.22 12.41
CA PRO A 46 1.40 11.68 13.17
C PRO A 46 0.79 10.53 13.99
N GLU A 47 -0.12 10.84 14.91
CA GLU A 47 -0.74 9.80 15.75
C GLU A 47 -1.42 8.72 14.91
N ASN A 48 -2.22 9.12 13.91
CA ASN A 48 -2.97 8.23 13.03
C ASN A 48 -2.70 8.58 11.56
N GLY A 49 -2.96 7.64 10.65
CA GLY A 49 -2.84 7.87 9.21
C GLY A 49 -3.94 8.78 8.66
N ASP A 50 -3.69 9.42 7.51
CA ASP A 50 -4.73 10.17 6.81
C ASP A 50 -5.75 9.18 6.21
N PRO A 51 -7.02 9.19 6.68
CA PRO A 51 -8.02 8.24 6.20
C PRO A 51 -8.35 8.40 4.72
N SER A 52 -8.07 9.56 4.11
CA SER A 52 -8.28 9.76 2.67
C SER A 52 -7.24 9.04 1.80
N LEU A 53 -6.08 8.72 2.35
CA LEU A 53 -5.02 7.95 1.69
C LEU A 53 -5.13 6.44 1.98
N LEU A 54 -5.99 6.05 2.91
CA LEU A 54 -6.14 4.67 3.38
C LEU A 54 -7.50 4.06 3.03
N SER A 55 -8.25 4.64 2.08
CA SER A 55 -9.58 4.14 1.70
C SER A 55 -9.58 2.70 1.18
N ASP A 56 -8.46 2.28 0.57
CA ASP A 56 -8.30 0.97 -0.06
C ASP A 56 -7.62 -0.06 0.86
N VAL A 57 -7.37 0.29 2.13
CA VAL A 57 -6.86 -0.67 3.12
C VAL A 57 -7.95 -1.69 3.43
N GLU A 58 -7.63 -2.95 3.18
CA GLU A 58 -8.49 -4.08 3.51
C GLU A 58 -8.12 -4.64 4.88
N ARG A 59 -9.13 -5.03 5.66
CA ARG A 59 -8.96 -5.69 6.95
C ARG A 59 -9.47 -7.12 6.90
N PHE A 60 -8.66 -8.05 7.36
CA PHE A 60 -8.96 -9.48 7.37
C PHE A 60 -9.24 -10.00 8.79
N PRO A 61 -9.97 -11.12 8.93
CA PRO A 61 -10.00 -11.89 10.17
C PRO A 61 -8.58 -12.31 10.60
N SER A 62 -8.38 -12.52 11.89
CA SER A 62 -7.12 -13.14 12.34
C SER A 62 -7.16 -14.62 12.05
N GLU A 63 -6.09 -15.14 11.46
CA GLU A 63 -5.89 -16.58 11.22
C GLU A 63 -5.24 -17.28 12.43
N GLY A 64 -5.07 -16.58 13.56
CA GLY A 64 -4.42 -17.10 14.79
C GLY A 64 -3.01 -16.56 15.01
N THR A 65 -2.38 -17.03 16.09
CA THR A 65 -1.05 -16.61 16.60
C THR A 65 -0.19 -17.81 17.01
N ASP A 66 -0.45 -18.97 16.43
CA ASP A 66 0.27 -20.19 16.82
C ASP A 66 1.69 -20.19 16.26
N HIS A 67 2.68 -20.32 17.14
CA HIS A 67 4.05 -20.57 16.73
C HIS A 67 4.24 -22.01 16.24
N VAL A 68 4.71 -22.16 15.00
CA VAL A 68 5.04 -23.45 14.38
C VAL A 68 6.54 -23.58 14.13
N GLN A 69 7.01 -24.82 13.97
CA GLN A 69 8.42 -25.06 13.67
C GLN A 69 8.81 -24.44 12.32
N ARG A 70 9.97 -23.77 12.26
CA ARG A 70 10.48 -23.20 11.01
C ARG A 70 10.59 -24.26 9.92
N GLY A 71 10.03 -23.97 8.76
CA GLY A 71 9.93 -24.91 7.64
C GLY A 71 8.60 -25.68 7.57
N THR A 72 7.70 -25.51 8.55
CA THR A 72 6.31 -25.98 8.44
C THR A 72 5.62 -25.23 7.30
N GLU A 73 4.96 -25.96 6.40
CA GLU A 73 4.13 -25.34 5.37
C GLU A 73 2.87 -24.74 6.03
N VAL A 74 2.66 -23.45 5.82
CA VAL A 74 1.49 -22.72 6.29
C VAL A 74 0.78 -22.14 5.09
N GLU A 75 -0.51 -22.42 4.97
CA GLU A 75 -1.40 -21.77 4.03
C GLU A 75 -2.00 -20.55 4.69
N TYR A 76 -1.95 -19.41 4.00
CA TYR A 76 -2.53 -18.15 4.45
C TYR A 76 -3.66 -17.74 3.49
N GLU A 77 -4.71 -17.14 4.03
CA GLU A 77 -5.87 -16.68 3.26
C GLU A 77 -5.57 -15.43 2.42
N THR A 78 -4.53 -14.66 2.77
CA THR A 78 -4.11 -13.46 2.04
C THR A 78 -2.75 -13.60 1.35
N ARG A 79 -2.59 -12.88 0.24
CA ARG A 79 -1.33 -12.78 -0.52
C ARG A 79 -1.00 -11.30 -0.75
N PRO A 80 0.01 -10.73 -0.06
CA PRO A 80 0.85 -11.32 0.99
C PRO A 80 0.09 -11.69 2.30
N PRO A 81 0.66 -12.54 3.16
CA PRO A 81 0.02 -12.96 4.40
C PRO A 81 -0.07 -11.79 5.40
N THR A 82 -1.16 -11.73 6.16
CA THR A 82 -1.41 -10.64 7.12
C THR A 82 -1.54 -11.12 8.57
N SER A 83 -1.78 -12.41 8.80
CA SER A 83 -1.82 -13.04 10.13
C SER A 83 -1.75 -14.56 10.00
N GLY A 84 -1.77 -15.29 11.11
CA GLY A 84 -1.90 -16.76 11.12
C GLY A 84 -0.74 -17.46 11.80
N PRO A 85 -0.72 -18.80 11.78
CA PRO A 85 0.39 -19.59 12.33
C PRO A 85 1.71 -19.19 11.67
N HIS A 86 2.77 -19.03 12.45
CA HIS A 86 4.00 -18.44 11.96
C HIS A 86 5.23 -18.98 12.70
N TYR A 87 6.42 -18.68 12.21
CA TYR A 87 7.66 -19.20 12.81
C TYR A 87 8.05 -18.37 14.03
N GLY A 88 8.78 -18.95 14.98
CA GLY A 88 9.31 -18.18 16.12
C GLY A 88 10.48 -17.24 15.77
N GLY A 89 10.91 -17.17 14.51
CA GLY A 89 11.92 -16.22 14.03
C GLY A 89 11.26 -14.94 13.53
N VAL A 90 12.00 -13.83 13.54
CA VAL A 90 11.58 -12.54 12.97
C VAL A 90 12.54 -12.14 11.85
N VAL A 91 12.07 -11.25 10.97
CA VAL A 91 12.89 -10.57 9.98
C VAL A 91 13.29 -9.21 10.56
N GLU A 92 14.58 -8.89 10.51
CA GLU A 92 15.07 -7.59 10.96
C GLU A 92 14.59 -6.47 10.03
N ALA A 93 14.58 -5.24 10.51
CA ALA A 93 14.32 -4.10 9.63
C ALA A 93 15.37 -4.05 8.51
N GLY A 94 14.93 -3.81 7.28
CA GLY A 94 15.84 -3.80 6.14
C GLY A 94 15.12 -3.71 4.81
N PHE A 95 15.87 -3.29 3.79
CA PHE A 95 15.56 -3.52 2.39
C PHE A 95 16.26 -4.80 1.94
N TYR A 96 15.49 -5.76 1.44
CA TYR A 96 15.98 -7.07 1.03
C TYR A 96 15.78 -7.24 -0.46
N GLU A 97 16.79 -7.72 -1.17
CA GLU A 97 16.70 -8.04 -2.61
C GLU A 97 16.17 -9.47 -2.88
N GLU A 98 16.04 -10.28 -1.83
CA GLU A 98 15.58 -11.68 -1.90
C GLU A 98 14.37 -11.89 -0.98
N PRO A 99 13.36 -12.69 -1.41
CA PRO A 99 12.19 -12.94 -0.59
C PRO A 99 12.55 -13.59 0.75
N GLN A 100 11.85 -13.19 1.80
CA GLN A 100 12.01 -13.77 3.14
C GLN A 100 10.97 -14.86 3.42
N PRO A 101 11.23 -15.80 4.34
CA PRO A 101 10.26 -16.83 4.69
C PRO A 101 8.97 -16.21 5.26
N ALA A 102 7.81 -16.59 4.69
CA ALA A 102 6.52 -16.01 5.06
C ALA A 102 6.21 -16.15 6.56
N GLY A 103 6.57 -17.27 7.19
CA GLY A 103 6.39 -17.44 8.64
C GLY A 103 7.24 -16.50 9.49
N ASP A 104 8.42 -16.07 9.05
CA ASP A 104 9.21 -15.08 9.80
C ASP A 104 8.62 -13.67 9.60
N LEU A 105 8.12 -13.37 8.38
CA LEU A 105 7.42 -12.11 8.08
C LEU A 105 6.13 -11.96 8.89
N VAL A 106 5.30 -13.00 9.00
CA VAL A 106 4.05 -12.93 9.77
C VAL A 106 4.31 -12.70 11.26
N HIS A 107 5.34 -13.33 11.84
CA HIS A 107 5.75 -13.04 13.22
C HIS A 107 6.22 -11.58 13.38
N THR A 108 6.92 -11.06 12.37
CA THR A 108 7.34 -9.66 12.32
C THR A 108 6.13 -8.70 12.29
N LEU A 109 5.03 -9.07 11.60
CA LEU A 109 3.76 -8.35 11.68
C LEU A 109 3.11 -8.45 13.07
N GLU A 110 3.20 -9.61 13.73
CA GLU A 110 2.69 -9.80 15.11
C GLU A 110 3.39 -8.85 16.10
N HIS A 111 4.68 -8.63 15.88
CA HIS A 111 5.52 -7.64 16.57
C HIS A 111 5.20 -6.18 16.19
N GLY A 112 4.28 -5.92 15.28
CA GLY A 112 3.87 -4.56 14.91
C GLY A 112 4.72 -3.92 13.82
N ALA A 113 5.40 -4.72 13.00
CA ALA A 113 6.05 -4.21 11.81
C ALA A 113 5.05 -3.77 10.74
N VAL A 114 5.52 -2.92 9.85
CA VAL A 114 4.97 -2.77 8.50
C VAL A 114 5.92 -3.46 7.53
N ILE A 115 5.35 -4.29 6.65
CA ILE A 115 6.12 -4.96 5.60
C ILE A 115 5.64 -4.47 4.24
N ALA A 116 6.56 -3.87 3.48
CA ALA A 116 6.37 -3.51 2.09
C ALA A 116 6.85 -4.64 1.18
N TYR A 117 5.97 -5.09 0.30
CA TYR A 117 6.28 -6.02 -0.77
C TYR A 117 6.40 -5.25 -2.08
N TYR A 118 7.36 -5.62 -2.91
CA TYR A 118 7.56 -4.99 -4.22
C TYR A 118 7.81 -6.02 -5.33
N ASP A 119 7.42 -5.70 -6.55
CA ASP A 119 7.84 -6.38 -7.77
C ASP A 119 9.18 -5.77 -8.24
N PRO A 120 10.28 -6.54 -8.28
CA PRO A 120 11.57 -6.04 -8.78
C PRO A 120 11.50 -5.45 -10.19
N GLY A 121 10.58 -5.91 -11.03
CA GLY A 121 10.40 -5.39 -12.40
C GLY A 121 9.74 -4.01 -12.46
N ALA A 122 9.10 -3.58 -11.38
CA ALA A 122 8.42 -2.29 -11.26
C ALA A 122 9.13 -1.31 -10.31
N LEU A 123 10.19 -1.74 -9.63
CA LEU A 123 10.94 -0.94 -8.68
C LEU A 123 11.70 0.19 -9.39
N THR A 124 11.42 1.44 -9.00
CA THR A 124 12.20 2.61 -9.44
C THR A 124 13.25 2.97 -8.40
N ASP A 125 14.30 3.70 -8.82
CA ASP A 125 15.36 4.18 -7.92
C ASP A 125 14.78 5.01 -6.76
N GLU A 126 13.75 5.84 -7.03
CA GLU A 126 13.09 6.64 -5.99
C GLU A 126 12.33 5.79 -4.98
N ALA A 127 11.66 4.72 -5.45
CA ALA A 127 10.95 3.79 -4.57
C ALA A 127 11.95 2.99 -3.71
N GLU A 128 13.05 2.54 -4.29
CA GLU A 128 14.13 1.85 -3.58
C GLU A 128 14.76 2.72 -2.50
N GLU A 129 15.12 3.96 -2.83
CA GLU A 129 15.69 4.93 -1.88
C GLU A 129 14.72 5.18 -0.71
N SER A 130 13.44 5.40 -1.01
CA SER A 130 12.41 5.67 0.00
C SER A 130 12.13 4.45 0.89
N LEU A 131 12.01 3.24 0.33
CA LEU A 131 11.83 2.00 1.10
C LEU A 131 13.06 1.70 1.99
N THR A 132 14.26 1.97 1.49
CA THR A 132 15.51 1.85 2.27
C THR A 132 15.51 2.84 3.43
N ALA A 133 15.15 4.10 3.20
CA ALA A 133 15.04 5.11 4.24
C ALA A 133 14.01 4.75 5.32
N TRP A 134 12.86 4.16 4.94
CA TRP A 134 11.89 3.64 5.90
C TRP A 134 12.48 2.55 6.81
N ALA A 135 13.18 1.58 6.21
CA ALA A 135 13.83 0.49 6.93
C ALA A 135 14.90 1.00 7.91
N ASP A 136 15.78 1.90 7.47
CA ASP A 136 16.86 2.47 8.28
C ASP A 136 16.34 3.28 9.48
N ASN A 137 15.23 3.99 9.30
CA ASN A 137 14.64 4.84 10.35
C ASN A 137 13.75 4.06 11.34
N ASN A 138 13.38 2.81 11.02
CA ASN A 138 12.43 2.02 11.80
C ASN A 138 12.99 0.62 12.10
N THR A 139 13.92 0.57 13.04
CA THR A 139 14.68 -0.64 13.41
C THR A 139 14.27 -1.26 14.76
N GLY A 140 13.19 -0.76 15.37
CA GLY A 140 12.77 -1.21 16.70
C GLY A 140 12.14 -2.60 16.70
N THR A 141 12.42 -3.41 17.72
CA THR A 141 11.89 -4.78 17.89
C THR A 141 10.38 -4.90 17.76
N TRP A 142 9.64 -3.88 18.21
CA TRP A 142 8.19 -3.82 18.21
C TRP A 142 7.62 -2.76 17.25
N ARG A 143 8.47 -2.22 16.36
CA ARG A 143 8.12 -1.16 15.41
C ARG A 143 9.12 -1.10 14.26
N SER A 144 9.25 -2.20 13.51
CA SER A 144 10.17 -2.29 12.39
C SER A 144 9.51 -2.03 11.05
N PHE A 145 10.30 -1.58 10.07
CA PHE A 145 9.90 -1.56 8.66
C PHE A 145 10.77 -2.51 7.86
N VAL A 146 10.13 -3.33 7.03
CA VAL A 146 10.78 -4.34 6.20
C VAL A 146 10.31 -4.17 4.75
N ALA A 147 11.22 -4.05 3.80
CA ALA A 147 10.92 -4.08 2.37
C ALA A 147 11.49 -5.36 1.75
N VAL A 148 10.65 -6.17 1.11
CA VAL A 148 11.04 -7.46 0.51
C VAL A 148 10.39 -7.62 -0.86
N PRO A 149 11.04 -8.31 -1.83
CA PRO A 149 10.36 -8.65 -3.06
C PRO A 149 9.26 -9.68 -2.79
N TYR A 150 8.25 -9.71 -3.66
CA TYR A 150 7.29 -10.80 -3.65
C TYR A 150 7.98 -12.16 -3.83
N ARG A 151 7.48 -13.18 -3.12
CA ARG A 151 7.96 -14.57 -3.25
C ARG A 151 7.38 -15.32 -4.47
N TYR A 152 6.49 -14.68 -5.23
CA TYR A 152 5.75 -15.27 -6.34
C TYR A 152 5.90 -14.41 -7.58
N ASP A 153 5.96 -15.06 -8.75
CA ASP A 153 6.31 -14.41 -10.02
C ASP A 153 5.18 -13.56 -10.64
N ASP A 154 3.95 -13.68 -10.14
CA ASP A 154 2.76 -12.99 -10.66
C ASP A 154 2.00 -12.31 -9.52
N PRO A 155 2.52 -11.18 -9.00
CA PRO A 155 1.82 -10.39 -7.98
C PRO A 155 0.62 -9.66 -8.58
N GLU A 156 -0.46 -9.51 -7.79
CA GLU A 156 -1.67 -8.78 -8.20
C GLU A 156 -1.39 -7.30 -8.48
N THR A 157 -0.46 -6.70 -7.72
CA THR A 157 -0.03 -5.30 -7.87
C THR A 157 1.48 -5.16 -7.68
N PRO A 158 2.11 -4.16 -8.32
CA PRO A 158 3.56 -3.90 -8.19
C PRO A 158 4.04 -3.71 -6.75
N TYR A 159 3.20 -3.16 -5.87
CA TYR A 159 3.52 -3.00 -4.46
C TYR A 159 2.36 -3.42 -3.57
N ALA A 160 2.67 -3.82 -2.34
CA ALA A 160 1.69 -4.02 -1.28
C ALA A 160 2.30 -3.67 0.09
N LEU A 161 1.50 -3.16 1.00
CA LEU A 161 1.86 -2.96 2.40
C LEU A 161 1.03 -3.87 3.27
N THR A 162 1.67 -4.52 4.24
CA THR A 162 0.96 -5.27 5.27
C THR A 162 1.31 -4.77 6.65
N ALA A 163 0.29 -4.81 7.51
CA ALA A 163 0.40 -4.81 8.96
C ALA A 163 -0.45 -5.99 9.47
N TRP A 164 -0.38 -6.33 10.76
CA TRP A 164 -1.20 -7.43 11.28
C TRP A 164 -2.68 -7.26 10.91
N ARG A 165 -3.21 -8.21 10.10
CA ARG A 165 -4.57 -8.25 9.54
C ARG A 165 -4.96 -7.15 8.56
N HIS A 166 -4.01 -6.36 8.07
CA HIS A 166 -4.27 -5.27 7.14
C HIS A 166 -3.40 -5.40 5.90
N LEU A 167 -3.99 -5.18 4.74
CA LEU A 167 -3.31 -5.22 3.44
C LEU A 167 -3.75 -4.01 2.63
N LEU A 168 -2.78 -3.33 2.05
CA LEU A 168 -2.98 -2.30 1.04
C LEU A 168 -2.23 -2.69 -0.21
N ARG A 169 -2.91 -2.72 -1.36
CA ARG A 169 -2.30 -2.97 -2.67
C ARG A 169 -2.14 -1.66 -3.43
N LEU A 170 -1.04 -1.50 -4.14
CA LEU A 170 -0.70 -0.25 -4.84
C LEU A 170 -0.21 -0.55 -6.26
N ASP A 171 -0.82 0.12 -7.24
CA ASP A 171 -0.44 0.07 -8.66
C ASP A 171 0.89 0.79 -8.97
N GLY A 172 1.42 1.54 -8.00
CA GLY A 172 2.69 2.25 -8.07
C GLY A 172 3.11 2.75 -6.69
N TYR A 173 4.37 3.10 -6.56
CA TYR A 173 4.90 3.63 -5.30
C TYR A 173 4.37 5.05 -5.03
N ASP A 174 3.80 5.27 -3.85
CA ASP A 174 3.37 6.58 -3.36
C ASP A 174 3.84 6.74 -1.92
N ALA A 175 4.81 7.64 -1.72
CA ALA A 175 5.46 7.82 -0.44
C ALA A 175 4.49 8.38 0.63
N GLU A 176 3.52 9.22 0.26
CA GLU A 176 2.51 9.77 1.18
C GLU A 176 1.56 8.68 1.67
N VAL A 177 1.17 7.76 0.78
CA VAL A 177 0.36 6.59 1.13
C VAL A 177 1.12 5.64 2.06
N VAL A 178 2.40 5.36 1.78
CA VAL A 178 3.26 4.54 2.66
C VAL A 178 3.38 5.20 4.04
N ARG A 179 3.62 6.51 4.08
CA ARG A 179 3.69 7.28 5.33
C ARG A 179 2.38 7.22 6.11
N ALA A 180 1.23 7.37 5.45
CA ALA A 180 -0.07 7.26 6.09
C ALA A 180 -0.29 5.86 6.67
N PHE A 181 0.08 4.80 5.93
CA PHE A 181 -0.04 3.42 6.38
C PHE A 181 0.87 3.16 7.60
N CYS A 182 2.11 3.63 7.56
CA CYS A 182 3.03 3.55 8.71
C CYS A 182 2.51 4.33 9.92
N ALA A 183 1.96 5.53 9.73
CA ALA A 183 1.37 6.31 10.82
C ALA A 183 0.25 5.54 11.54
N GLU A 184 -0.58 4.84 10.76
CA GLU A 184 -1.74 4.10 11.26
C GLU A 184 -1.35 2.77 11.94
N PHE A 185 -0.38 2.03 11.39
CA PHE A 185 -0.17 0.63 11.79
C PHE A 185 1.19 0.31 12.42
N LEU A 186 2.23 1.11 12.15
CA LEU A 186 3.58 0.82 12.64
C LEU A 186 3.59 0.87 14.18
N GLY A 187 4.07 -0.22 14.79
CA GLY A 187 4.14 -0.38 16.23
C GLY A 187 2.83 -0.82 16.90
N ARG A 188 1.82 -1.22 16.12
CA ARG A 188 0.47 -1.56 16.63
C ARG A 188 0.13 -3.05 16.51
N GLY A 189 1.15 -3.91 16.45
CA GLY A 189 0.99 -5.37 16.41
C GLY A 189 0.36 -5.92 17.68
N PRO A 190 -0.32 -7.06 17.62
CA PRO A 190 -1.10 -7.61 18.73
C PRO A 190 -0.26 -8.08 19.93
N GLU A 191 1.01 -8.46 19.76
CA GLU A 191 1.79 -9.05 20.87
C GLU A 191 2.23 -7.99 21.88
N ASN A 192 2.78 -6.87 21.40
CA ASN A 192 3.24 -5.78 22.25
C ASN A 192 3.11 -4.42 21.54
N PRO A 193 1.91 -3.80 21.53
CA PRO A 193 1.70 -2.48 20.94
C PRO A 193 2.55 -1.41 21.66
N VAL A 194 3.26 -0.60 20.88
CA VAL A 194 4.13 0.50 21.36
C VAL A 194 3.74 1.88 20.80
N ARG A 195 2.70 1.93 19.97
CA ARG A 195 2.01 3.14 19.48
C ARG A 195 0.51 2.92 19.55
#